data_AF-A0A658K2S6-F1
#
_entry.id   AF-A0A658K2S6-F1
#
_cell.length_a   1.000
_cell.length_b   1.000
_cell.length_c   1.000
_cell.angle_alpha   90.00
_cell.angle_beta   90.00
_cell.angle_gamma   90.00
#
_symmetry.space_group_name_H-M   'P 1'
#
loop_
_entity.id
_entity.type
_entity.pdbx_description
1 polymer ?
#
loop_
_entity_poly.entity_id
_entity_poly.type
_entity_poly.pdbx_seq_one_letter_code
_entity_poly.pdbx_strand_id
1 'polypeptide(L)'
;MVFASLEFLMVFLPAFLLAYAASPAAWRNVVLLIGSWLFYGWLSPLFLSLHIVLTIVAWVGGLLVDRARQGSTGRVRLLVALIVFNTAVLCWYKYANIVRQLESADHVLRSYAAAMAARGVTGRAVVHRVAGDFLSGGCT
;
A
#
# COMPACT_ATOMS: atom_id res chain seq x y z
N MET A 1 -9.89 10.82 -2.10
CA MET A 1 -9.49 11.71 -3.21
C MET A 1 -8.00 11.55 -3.44
N VAL A 2 -7.52 11.63 -4.69
CA VAL A 2 -6.08 11.78 -4.94
C VAL A 2 -5.64 13.13 -4.38
N PHE A 3 -4.47 13.17 -3.70
CA PHE A 3 -3.94 14.34 -3.00
C PHE A 3 -3.90 15.64 -3.85
N ALA A 4 -3.83 15.52 -5.17
CA ALA A 4 -3.74 16.62 -6.13
C ALA A 4 -4.99 16.79 -7.01
N SER A 5 -6.17 16.37 -6.55
CA SER A 5 -7.42 16.59 -7.31
C SER A 5 -7.97 17.99 -7.13
N LEU A 6 -8.66 18.50 -8.17
CA LEU A 6 -9.32 19.80 -8.14
C LEU A 6 -10.38 19.87 -7.01
N GLU A 7 -11.06 18.76 -6.73
CA GLU A 7 -12.05 18.66 -5.66
C GLU A 7 -11.42 18.87 -4.27
N PHE A 8 -10.20 18.39 -4.04
CA PHE A 8 -9.50 18.64 -2.79
C PHE A 8 -9.20 20.14 -2.63
N LEU A 9 -8.68 20.77 -3.67
CA LEU A 9 -8.28 22.18 -3.62
C LEU A 9 -9.48 23.14 -3.54
N MET A 10 -10.56 22.85 -4.29
CA MET A 10 -11.70 23.75 -4.44
C MET A 10 -12.83 23.49 -3.44
N VAL A 11 -12.95 22.28 -2.88
CA VAL A 11 -14.03 21.94 -1.95
C VAL A 11 -13.48 21.66 -0.55
N PHE A 12 -12.56 20.71 -0.42
CA PHE A 12 -12.08 20.27 0.88
C PHE A 12 -11.24 21.34 1.60
N LEU A 13 -10.25 21.93 0.92
CA LEU A 13 -9.37 22.94 1.51
C LEU A 13 -10.12 24.18 2.02
N PRO A 14 -10.99 24.85 1.22
CA PRO A 14 -11.73 26.02 1.72
C PRO A 14 -12.72 25.64 2.82
N ALA A 15 -13.43 24.51 2.72
CA ALA A 15 -14.32 24.05 3.78
C ALA A 15 -13.57 23.78 5.10
N PHE A 16 -12.40 23.12 5.01
CA PHE A 16 -11.53 22.87 6.17
C PHE A 16 -11.00 24.17 6.78
N LEU A 17 -10.55 25.12 5.96
CA LEU A 17 -10.08 26.43 6.44
C LEU A 17 -11.20 27.22 7.13
N LEU A 18 -12.41 27.20 6.59
CA LEU A 18 -13.57 27.84 7.19
C LEU A 18 -13.91 27.19 8.55
N ALA A 19 -13.94 25.87 8.62
CA ALA A 19 -14.17 25.14 9.86
C ALA A 19 -13.07 25.42 10.91
N TYR A 20 -11.82 25.53 10.47
CA TYR A 20 -10.69 25.86 11.33
C TYR A 20 -10.73 27.31 11.82
N ALA A 21 -11.11 28.26 10.95
CA ALA A 21 -11.23 29.68 11.28
C ALA A 21 -12.42 29.95 12.21
N ALA A 22 -13.54 29.24 12.03
CA ALA A 22 -14.71 29.34 12.89
C ALA A 22 -14.54 28.62 14.25
N SER A 23 -13.53 27.76 14.38
CA SER A 23 -13.35 26.99 15.61
C SER A 23 -12.65 27.80 16.71
N PRO A 24 -13.20 27.79 17.95
CA PRO A 24 -12.54 28.39 19.10
C PRO A 24 -11.21 27.69 19.40
N ALA A 25 -10.27 28.41 20.02
CA ALA A 25 -8.90 27.94 20.23
C ALA A 25 -8.79 26.55 20.89
N ALA A 26 -9.74 26.20 21.77
CA ALA A 26 -9.79 24.90 22.45
C ALA A 26 -10.14 23.72 21.52
N TRP A 27 -10.85 23.95 20.42
CA TRP A 27 -11.34 22.89 19.51
C TRP A 27 -10.49 22.73 18.26
N ARG A 28 -9.48 23.58 18.05
CA ARG A 28 -8.60 23.54 16.88
C ARG A 28 -7.95 22.17 16.66
N ASN A 29 -7.50 21.51 17.73
CA ASN A 29 -6.89 20.17 17.63
C ASN A 29 -7.90 19.10 17.18
N VAL A 30 -9.15 19.22 17.63
CA VAL A 30 -10.23 18.30 17.24
C VAL A 30 -10.59 18.53 15.77
N VAL A 31 -10.68 19.78 15.33
CA VAL A 31 -10.93 20.10 13.91
C VAL A 31 -9.80 19.64 13.02
N LEU A 32 -8.54 19.79 13.44
CA LEU A 32 -7.37 19.25 12.74
C LEU A 32 -7.44 17.72 12.64
N LEU A 33 -7.82 17.03 13.71
CA LEU A 33 -7.97 15.58 13.73
C LEU A 33 -9.10 15.11 12.80
N ILE A 34 -10.29 15.69 12.92
CA ILE A 34 -11.45 15.35 12.08
C ILE A 34 -11.16 15.67 10.61
N GLY A 35 -10.54 16.82 10.31
CA GLY A 35 -10.14 17.17 8.96
C GLY A 35 -9.16 16.15 8.36
N SER A 36 -8.19 15.69 9.15
CA SER A 36 -7.26 14.64 8.74
C SER A 36 -7.98 13.32 8.45
N TRP A 37 -8.94 12.93 9.30
CA TRP A 37 -9.74 11.72 9.10
C TRP A 37 -10.68 11.79 7.90
N LEU A 38 -11.35 12.93 7.68
CA LEU A 38 -12.19 13.13 6.50
C LEU A 38 -11.37 13.05 5.21
N PHE A 39 -10.19 13.67 5.20
CA PHE A 39 -9.28 13.60 4.07
C PHE A 39 -8.84 12.16 3.76
N TYR A 40 -8.42 11.41 4.78
CA TYR A 40 -7.99 10.01 4.63
C TYR A 40 -9.16 9.07 4.30
N GLY A 41 -10.32 9.27 4.92
CA GLY A 41 -11.53 8.48 4.71
C GLY A 41 -12.08 8.58 3.30
N TRP A 42 -11.94 9.74 2.66
CA TRP A 42 -12.35 9.93 1.28
C TRP A 42 -11.48 9.14 0.29
N LEU A 43 -10.23 8.81 0.64
CA LEU A 43 -9.38 8.00 -0.25
C LEU A 43 -9.74 6.51 -0.16
N SER A 44 -9.94 5.98 1.04
CA SER A 44 -10.60 4.70 1.25
C SER A 44 -10.87 4.47 2.75
N PRO A 45 -12.10 4.09 3.15
CA PRO A 45 -12.48 3.92 4.55
C PRO A 45 -11.70 2.81 5.27
N LEU A 46 -11.21 1.80 4.54
CA LEU A 46 -10.37 0.73 5.09
C LEU A 46 -8.98 1.23 5.53
N PHE A 47 -8.41 2.18 4.81
CA PHE A 47 -7.11 2.75 5.16
C PHE A 47 -7.24 3.70 6.34
N LEU A 48 -8.37 4.42 6.42
CA LEU A 48 -8.70 5.27 7.55
C LEU A 48 -8.80 4.45 8.84
N SER A 49 -9.58 3.36 8.84
CA SER A 49 -9.74 2.54 10.04
C SER A 49 -8.40 1.98 10.53
N LEU A 50 -7.54 1.55 9.60
CA LEU A 50 -6.18 1.10 9.93
C LEU A 50 -5.33 2.23 10.53
N HIS A 51 -5.37 3.43 9.95
CA HIS A 51 -4.64 4.60 10.47
C HIS A 51 -5.11 5.01 11.88
N ILE A 52 -6.42 4.96 12.13
CA ILE A 52 -7.00 5.23 13.45
C ILE A 52 -6.50 4.21 14.48
N VAL A 53 -6.58 2.92 14.17
CA VAL A 53 -6.10 1.86 15.07
C VAL A 53 -4.61 2.03 15.34
N LEU A 54 -3.80 2.30 14.31
CA LEU A 54 -2.36 2.50 14.46
C LEU A 54 -2.03 3.68 15.37
N THR A 55 -2.74 4.80 15.20
CA THR A 55 -2.58 6.01 16.00
C THR A 55 -2.98 5.77 17.46
N ILE A 56 -4.09 5.05 17.69
CA ILE A 56 -4.53 4.69 19.05
C ILE A 56 -3.50 3.78 19.74
N VAL A 57 -3.02 2.75 19.04
CA VAL A 57 -2.00 1.83 19.59
C VAL A 57 -0.70 2.59 19.90
N ALA A 58 -0.27 3.49 19.01
CA ALA A 58 0.90 4.33 19.23
C ALA A 58 0.70 5.28 20.42
N TRP A 59 -0.47 5.88 20.57
CA TRP A 59 -0.79 6.79 21.67
C TRP A 59 -0.86 6.07 23.02
N VAL A 60 -1.57 4.95 23.10
CA VAL A 60 -1.66 4.12 24.32
C VAL A 60 -0.30 3.57 24.70
N GLY A 61 0.46 3.05 23.73
CA GLY A 61 1.81 2.55 23.98
C GLY A 61 2.77 3.66 24.41
N GLY A 62 2.65 4.87 23.86
CA GLY A 62 3.38 6.06 24.30
C GLY A 62 3.07 6.43 25.76
N LEU A 63 1.79 6.37 26.15
CA LEU A 63 1.37 6.62 27.54
C LEU A 63 1.89 5.53 28.50
N LEU A 64 1.94 4.28 28.04
CA LEU A 64 2.45 3.14 28.81
C LEU A 64 3.97 3.22 28.98
N VAL A 65 4.68 3.72 27.98
CA VAL A 65 6.11 4.05 28.03
C VAL A 65 6.39 5.20 28.99
N ASP A 66 5.54 6.22 29.02
CA ASP A 66 5.69 7.37 29.92
C ASP A 66 5.47 6.99 31.39
N ARG A 67 4.53 6.05 31.66
CA ARG A 67 4.35 5.47 32.99
C ARG A 67 5.44 4.49 33.42
N ALA A 68 6.28 4.00 32.50
CA ALA A 68 7.37 3.11 32.85
C ALA A 68 8.53 3.88 33.50
N ARG A 69 9.02 3.40 34.65
CA ARG A 69 10.12 4.02 35.41
C ARG A 69 11.32 4.35 34.51
N GLN A 70 11.84 5.57 34.66
CA GLN A 70 13.06 6.02 33.99
C GLN A 70 14.21 5.04 34.30
N GLY A 71 14.84 4.50 33.25
CA GLY A 71 15.97 3.56 33.36
C GLY A 71 15.64 2.06 33.31
N SER A 72 14.37 1.65 33.27
CA SER A 72 14.04 0.22 33.13
C SER A 72 14.23 -0.27 31.68
N THR A 73 14.91 -1.41 31.50
CA THR A 73 14.99 -2.13 30.22
C THR A 73 13.60 -2.43 29.64
N GLY A 74 12.57 -2.52 30.48
CA GLY A 74 11.18 -2.67 30.06
C GLY A 74 10.66 -1.52 29.21
N ARG A 75 11.09 -0.27 29.48
CA ARG A 75 10.69 0.90 28.70
C ARG A 75 11.22 0.83 27.27
N VAL A 76 12.52 0.49 27.13
CA VAL A 76 13.18 0.38 25.82
C VAL A 76 12.55 -0.76 25.02
N ARG A 77 12.27 -1.92 25.65
CA ARG A 77 11.59 -3.03 24.97
C ARG A 77 10.19 -2.64 24.49
N LEU A 78 9.41 -1.91 25.29
CA LEU A 78 8.07 -1.45 24.89
C LEU A 78 8.15 -0.50 23.69
N LEU A 79 9.10 0.44 23.71
CA LEU A 79 9.34 1.37 22.62
C LEU A 79 9.74 0.64 21.33
N VAL A 80 10.70 -0.28 21.42
CA VAL A 80 11.12 -1.09 20.27
C VAL A 80 9.95 -1.92 19.74
N ALA A 81 9.17 -2.55 20.62
CA ALA A 81 7.99 -3.31 20.22
C ALA A 81 6.96 -2.44 19.48
N LEU A 82 6.70 -1.22 19.95
CA LEU A 82 5.79 -0.27 19.30
C LEU A 82 6.30 0.13 17.91
N ILE A 83 7.59 0.45 17.78
CA ILE A 83 8.21 0.84 16.51
C ILE A 83 8.14 -0.34 15.53
N VAL A 84 8.59 -1.52 15.96
CA VAL A 84 8.56 -2.74 15.15
C VAL A 84 7.15 -3.06 14.70
N PHE A 85 6.15 -2.94 15.58
CA PHE A 85 4.75 -3.15 15.22
C PHE A 85 4.26 -2.17 14.14
N ASN A 86 4.49 -0.86 14.33
CA ASN A 86 4.09 0.16 13.36
C ASN A 86 4.77 -0.06 12.00
N THR A 87 6.08 -0.35 12.00
CA THR A 87 6.84 -0.62 10.78
C THR A 87 6.41 -1.93 10.13
N ALA A 88 6.11 -2.98 10.91
CA ALA A 88 5.64 -4.25 10.37
C ALA A 88 4.30 -4.11 9.66
N VAL A 89 3.35 -3.35 10.24
CA VAL A 89 2.07 -3.05 9.59
C VAL A 89 2.28 -2.25 8.29
N LEU A 90 3.18 -1.27 8.30
CA LEU A 90 3.51 -0.51 7.10
C LEU A 90 4.14 -1.39 6.00
N CYS A 91 5.09 -2.25 6.38
CA CYS A 91 5.69 -3.21 5.46
C CYS A 91 4.64 -4.18 4.91
N TRP A 92 3.75 -4.72 5.74
CA TRP A 92 2.65 -5.56 5.28
C TRP A 92 1.82 -4.82 4.22
N TYR A 93 1.41 -3.59 4.50
CA TYR A 93 0.58 -2.82 3.57
C TYR A 93 1.30 -2.53 2.24
N LYS A 94 2.60 -2.24 2.30
CA LYS A 94 3.42 -1.93 1.12
C LYS A 94 3.72 -3.16 0.26
N TYR A 95 4.01 -4.29 0.88
CA TYR A 95 4.52 -5.49 0.19
C TYR A 95 3.46 -6.57 -0.03
N ALA A 96 2.31 -6.54 0.65
CA ALA A 96 1.24 -7.52 0.44
C ALA A 96 0.74 -7.56 -1.01
N ASN A 97 0.73 -6.42 -1.70
CA ASN A 97 0.37 -6.40 -3.11
C ASN A 97 1.43 -7.07 -4.00
N ILE A 98 2.72 -6.89 -3.68
CA ILE A 98 3.83 -7.49 -4.44
C ILE A 98 3.83 -9.01 -4.28
N VAL A 99 3.60 -9.51 -3.06
CA VAL A 99 3.52 -10.96 -2.80
C VAL A 99 2.37 -11.60 -3.57
N ARG A 100 1.18 -10.98 -3.55
CA ARG A 100 0.02 -11.46 -4.34
C ARG A 100 0.31 -11.46 -5.84
N GLN A 101 1.04 -10.45 -6.31
CA GLN A 101 1.41 -10.34 -7.71
C GLN A 101 2.40 -11.44 -8.13
N LEU A 102 3.32 -11.83 -7.23
CA LEU A 102 4.25 -12.94 -7.45
C LEU A 102 3.51 -14.29 -7.60
N GLU A 103 2.57 -14.59 -6.70
CA GLU A 103 1.75 -15.82 -6.76
C GLU A 103 0.92 -15.88 -8.06
N SER A 104 0.40 -14.73 -8.51
CA SER A 104 -0.36 -14.65 -9.76
C SER A 104 0.51 -14.92 -10.98
N ALA A 105 1.77 -14.49 -10.98
CA ALA A 105 2.70 -14.69 -12.09
C ALA A 105 3.06 -16.18 -12.25
N ASP A 106 3.19 -16.91 -11.14
CA ASP A 106 3.44 -18.35 -11.16
C ASP A 106 2.25 -19.14 -11.75
N HIS A 107 1.02 -18.73 -11.46
CA HIS A 107 -0.18 -19.35 -12.04
C HIS A 107 -0.29 -19.07 -13.56
N VAL A 108 0.10 -17.88 -14.01
CA VAL A 108 0.12 -17.51 -15.42
C VAL A 108 1.22 -18.31 -16.13
N LEU A 109 2.45 -18.35 -15.61
CA LEU A 109 3.53 -19.13 -16.21
C LEU A 109 3.18 -20.63 -16.29
N ARG A 110 2.51 -21.19 -15.28
CA ARG A 110 2.04 -22.59 -15.31
C ARG A 110 0.93 -22.83 -16.32
N SER A 111 -0.03 -21.92 -16.47
CA SER A 111 -1.10 -22.05 -17.46
C SER A 111 -0.58 -21.89 -18.89
N TYR A 112 0.37 -20.98 -19.12
CA TYR A 112 1.05 -20.82 -20.40
C TYR A 112 1.98 -22.00 -20.72
N ALA A 113 2.76 -22.51 -19.75
CA ALA A 113 3.60 -23.70 -19.93
C ALA A 113 2.76 -24.95 -20.24
N ALA A 114 1.64 -25.14 -19.55
CA ALA A 114 0.69 -26.22 -19.83
C ALA A 114 0.03 -26.06 -21.21
N ALA A 115 -0.34 -24.84 -21.61
CA ALA A 115 -0.89 -24.56 -22.94
C ALA A 115 0.15 -24.79 -24.06
N MET A 116 1.41 -24.43 -23.83
CA MET A 116 2.52 -24.70 -24.76
C MET A 116 2.82 -26.20 -24.86
N ALA A 117 2.81 -26.92 -23.75
CA ALA A 117 2.97 -28.37 -23.71
C ALA A 117 1.81 -29.09 -24.43
N ALA A 118 0.57 -28.64 -24.21
CA ALA A 118 -0.63 -29.20 -24.86
C ALA A 118 -0.69 -28.90 -26.36
N ARG A 119 -0.14 -27.77 -26.81
CA ARG A 119 -0.03 -27.45 -28.24
C ARG A 119 1.09 -28.20 -28.96
N GLY A 120 1.90 -29.01 -28.27
CA GLY A 120 2.96 -29.81 -28.88
C GLY A 120 3.99 -28.99 -29.66
N VAL A 121 4.13 -27.69 -29.35
CA VAL A 121 5.10 -26.80 -30.00
C VAL A 121 6.46 -27.02 -29.34
N THR A 122 7.01 -28.20 -29.58
CA THR A 122 8.43 -28.48 -29.39
C THR A 122 9.16 -27.57 -30.38
N GLY A 123 9.95 -26.62 -29.88
CA GLY A 123 10.59 -25.52 -30.65
C GLY A 123 11.41 -25.92 -31.89
N ARG A 124 11.54 -27.22 -32.18
CA ARG A 124 12.16 -27.78 -33.38
C ARG A 124 11.33 -27.56 -34.66
N ALA A 125 10.01 -27.43 -34.56
CA ALA A 125 9.14 -27.25 -35.74
C ALA A 125 9.17 -25.83 -36.32
N VAL A 126 9.35 -24.80 -35.48
CA VAL A 126 9.46 -23.40 -35.93
C VAL A 126 10.79 -23.16 -36.64
N VAL A 127 11.90 -23.70 -36.10
CA VAL A 127 13.22 -23.60 -36.73
C VAL A 127 13.25 -24.31 -38.10
N HIS A 128 12.62 -25.50 -38.23
CA HIS A 128 12.54 -26.19 -39.52
C HIS A 128 11.62 -25.48 -40.54
N ARG A 129 10.58 -24.78 -40.08
CA ARG A 129 9.69 -24.02 -40.99
C ARG A 129 10.37 -22.75 -41.49
N VAL A 130 11.04 -21.99 -40.61
CA VAL A 130 11.82 -20.80 -40.99
C VAL A 130 13.05 -21.17 -41.84
N ALA A 131 13.71 -22.30 -41.56
CA ALA A 131 14.82 -22.79 -42.39
C ALA A 131 14.34 -23.34 -43.75
N GLY A 132 13.12 -23.88 -43.84
CA GLY A 132 12.51 -24.30 -45.09
C GLY A 132 12.18 -23.13 -46.01
N ASP A 133 11.61 -22.05 -45.46
CA ASP A 133 11.27 -20.84 -46.22
C ASP A 133 12.52 -20.09 -46.71
N PHE A 134 13.66 -20.18 -46.02
CA PHE A 134 14.92 -19.58 -46.46
C PHE A 134 15.62 -20.39 -47.58
N LEU A 135 15.35 -21.69 -47.70
CA LEU A 135 15.90 -22.54 -48.76
C LEU A 135 15.03 -22.55 -50.04
N SER A 136 13.76 -22.12 -49.98
CA SER A 136 12.91 -21.93 -51.16
C SER A 136 12.90 -20.49 -51.71
N GLY A 137 13.42 -19.52 -50.96
CA GLY A 137 13.54 -18.10 -51.36
C GLY A 137 14.79 -17.78 -52.20
N GLY A 138 15.28 -18.74 -52.99
CA GLY A 138 16.37 -18.51 -53.94
C GLY A 138 15.90 -17.60 -55.08
N CYS A 139 16.57 -16.45 -55.20
CA CYS A 139 16.72 -15.62 -56.40
C CYS A 139 15.56 -15.65 -57.42
N THR A 140 14.63 -14.70 -57.27
CA THR A 140 14.08 -13.92 -58.38
C THR A 140 13.73 -12.53 -57.89
#